data_AF-A0A7Z0JAT0-F1
#
_entry.id   AF-A0A7Z0JAT0-F1
#
_cell.length_a   1.000
_cell.length_b   1.000
_cell.length_c   1.000
_cell.angle_alpha   90.00
_cell.angle_beta   90.00
_cell.angle_gamma   90.00
#
_symmetry.space_group_name_H-M   'P 1'
#
loop_
_entity.id
_entity.type
_entity.pdbx_description
1 polymer ?
#
loop_
_entity_poly.entity_id
_entity_poly.type
_entity_poly.pdbx_seq_one_letter_code
_entity_poly.pdbx_strand_id
1 'polypeptide(L)'
;MSFQTPAAPTDPPRPGPFRITRARFTLHAQRRPAAHALYGAGAAGLVGAALIVLAAAPGPTAPGTPVWTIAVVPSAGLVAVLVVGALLYLSARGLPDTGTSRPEVYAAAGLQARTGLLGPDPEINRAARRMSDHLVRACSPGYVLAPLVPVAAVVSVPTLTEIAGPGFEPLMLTQLTPPALLVAAMIALFFHARSRQARLKRFRADYDRHAAGPAPTE
;
A
#
# COMPACT_ATOMS: atom_id res chain seq x y z
N MET A 1 -5.65 40.12 -28.77
CA MET A 1 -5.68 38.64 -28.76
C MET A 1 -4.33 38.16 -28.29
N SER A 2 -4.21 37.75 -27.04
CA SER A 2 -2.96 37.23 -26.48
C SER A 2 -2.87 35.75 -26.79
N PHE A 3 -1.94 35.35 -27.66
CA PHE A 3 -1.64 33.94 -27.90
C PHE A 3 -1.07 33.35 -26.62
N GLN A 4 -1.83 32.47 -25.98
CA GLN A 4 -1.38 31.69 -24.86
C GLN A 4 -0.32 30.72 -25.40
N THR A 5 0.95 31.06 -25.23
CA THR A 5 2.07 30.20 -25.62
C THR A 5 1.84 28.82 -25.00
N PRO A 6 1.75 27.73 -25.78
CA PRO A 6 1.59 26.40 -25.23
C PRO A 6 2.75 26.15 -24.29
N ALA A 7 2.43 25.79 -23.03
CA ALA A 7 3.43 25.47 -22.03
C ALA A 7 4.39 24.44 -22.65
N ALA A 8 5.69 24.75 -22.62
CA ALA A 8 6.73 23.87 -23.15
C ALA A 8 6.50 22.44 -22.62
N PRO A 9 6.68 21.39 -23.45
CA PRO A 9 6.53 20.02 -23.00
C PRO A 9 7.40 19.83 -21.77
N THR A 10 6.74 19.71 -20.62
CA THR A 10 7.43 19.53 -19.36
C THR A 10 7.95 18.10 -19.38
N ASP A 11 9.25 17.97 -19.63
CA ASP A 11 9.92 16.69 -19.56
C ASP A 11 9.51 15.99 -18.26
N PRO A 12 9.08 14.71 -18.33
CA PRO A 12 8.67 14.01 -17.15
C PRO A 12 9.82 14.00 -16.14
N PRO A 13 9.53 14.22 -14.84
CA PRO A 13 10.58 14.31 -13.84
C PRO A 13 11.43 13.05 -13.83
N ARG A 14 12.75 13.19 -13.78
CA ARG A 14 13.66 12.04 -13.69
C ARG A 14 13.53 11.36 -12.32
N PRO A 15 13.58 10.02 -12.24
CA PRO A 15 13.52 9.33 -10.96
C PRO A 15 14.80 9.57 -10.15
N GLY A 16 14.64 10.05 -8.91
CA GLY A 16 15.76 10.17 -7.97
C GLY A 16 16.29 8.81 -7.48
N PRO A 17 17.46 8.78 -6.82
CA PRO A 17 18.16 7.54 -6.44
C PRO A 17 17.32 6.63 -5.53
N PHE A 18 16.58 7.21 -4.58
CA PHE A 18 15.68 6.45 -3.70
C PHE A 18 14.61 5.67 -4.48
N ARG A 19 14.08 6.24 -5.57
CA ARG A 19 13.07 5.57 -6.40
C ARG A 19 13.66 4.42 -7.19
N ILE A 20 14.91 4.57 -7.65
CA ILE A 20 15.65 3.50 -8.33
C ILE A 20 15.92 2.36 -7.36
N THR A 21 16.37 2.65 -6.14
CA THR A 21 16.57 1.62 -5.09
C THR A 21 15.27 0.90 -4.77
N ARG A 22 14.16 1.64 -4.60
CA ARG A 22 12.83 1.04 -4.41
C ARG A 22 12.41 0.16 -5.60
N ALA A 23 12.69 0.60 -6.84
CA ALA A 23 12.42 -0.19 -8.03
C ALA A 23 13.22 -1.50 -8.05
N ARG A 24 14.50 -1.48 -7.64
CA ARG A 24 15.32 -2.70 -7.48
C ARG A 24 14.68 -3.67 -6.50
N PHE A 25 14.27 -3.20 -5.33
CA PHE A 25 13.57 -4.02 -4.34
C PHE A 25 12.25 -4.59 -4.89
N THR A 26 11.50 -3.78 -5.65
CA THR A 26 10.22 -4.21 -6.22
C THR A 26 10.42 -5.27 -7.30
N LEU A 27 11.40 -5.09 -8.19
CA LEU A 27 11.78 -6.08 -9.21
C LEU A 27 12.33 -7.36 -8.57
N HIS A 28 13.08 -7.24 -7.47
CA HIS A 28 13.54 -8.40 -6.72
C HIS A 28 12.36 -9.18 -6.11
N ALA A 29 11.45 -8.47 -5.45
CA ALA A 29 10.24 -9.07 -4.85
C ALA A 29 9.40 -9.79 -5.92
N GLN A 30 9.20 -9.16 -7.07
CA GLN A 30 8.45 -9.74 -8.18
C GLN A 30 9.08 -11.03 -8.72
N ARG A 31 10.41 -11.06 -8.87
CA ARG A 31 11.13 -12.24 -9.41
C ARG A 31 11.27 -13.36 -8.40
N ARG A 32 11.34 -13.04 -7.11
CA ARG A 32 11.53 -14.01 -6.03
C ARG A 32 10.52 -13.77 -4.90
N PRO A 33 9.21 -13.96 -5.16
CA PRO A 33 8.16 -13.62 -4.20
C PRO A 33 8.25 -14.46 -2.92
N ALA A 34 8.64 -15.73 -3.02
CA ALA A 34 8.84 -16.61 -1.87
C ALA A 34 10.01 -16.15 -0.99
N ALA A 35 11.17 -15.83 -1.58
CA ALA A 35 12.32 -15.35 -0.84
C ALA A 35 12.02 -13.99 -0.17
N HIS A 36 11.37 -13.08 -0.88
CA HIS A 36 10.95 -11.80 -0.32
C HIS A 36 10.01 -11.95 0.88
N ALA A 37 9.01 -12.84 0.76
CA ALA A 37 8.09 -13.17 1.83
C ALA A 37 8.82 -13.77 3.05
N LEU A 38 9.75 -14.71 2.83
CA LEU A 38 10.54 -15.32 3.89
C LEU A 38 11.40 -14.29 4.63
N TYR A 39 12.12 -13.42 3.91
CA TYR A 39 12.95 -12.39 4.53
C TYR A 39 12.12 -11.37 5.30
N GLY A 40 10.98 -10.94 4.73
CA GLY A 40 10.09 -10.00 5.40
C GLY A 40 9.38 -10.59 6.62
N ALA A 41 8.93 -11.85 6.52
CA ALA A 41 8.36 -12.58 7.66
C ALA A 41 9.40 -12.79 8.76
N GLY A 42 10.64 -13.16 8.39
CA GLY A 42 11.74 -13.30 9.35
C GLY A 42 12.05 -11.99 10.07
N ALA A 43 12.11 -10.87 9.34
CA ALA A 43 12.30 -9.55 9.93
C ALA A 43 11.14 -9.15 10.87
N ALA A 44 9.89 -9.39 10.46
CA ALA A 44 8.71 -9.16 11.31
C ALA A 44 8.73 -10.04 12.56
N GLY A 45 9.17 -11.29 12.44
CA GLY A 45 9.33 -12.21 13.56
C GLY A 45 10.39 -11.75 14.55
N LEU A 46 11.53 -11.23 14.08
CA LEU A 46 12.57 -10.67 14.95
C LEU A 46 12.08 -9.43 15.71
N VAL A 47 11.35 -8.54 15.03
CA VAL A 47 10.74 -7.37 15.68
C VAL A 47 9.67 -7.79 16.68
N GLY A 48 8.81 -8.74 16.33
CA GLY A 48 7.79 -9.30 17.21
C GLY A 48 8.40 -9.94 18.46
N ALA A 49 9.47 -10.74 18.29
CA ALA A 49 10.20 -11.33 19.39
C ALA A 49 10.84 -10.26 20.30
N ALA A 50 11.45 -9.22 19.72
CA ALA A 50 12.02 -8.11 20.49
C ALA A 50 10.94 -7.36 21.29
N LEU A 51 9.76 -7.13 20.71
CA LEU A 51 8.62 -6.50 21.40
C LEU A 51 8.05 -7.40 22.51
N ILE A 52 7.99 -8.72 22.31
CA ILE A 52 7.57 -9.67 23.34
C ILE A 52 8.58 -9.64 24.50
N VAL A 53 9.88 -9.65 24.22
CA VAL A 53 10.93 -9.55 25.25
C VAL A 53 10.85 -8.22 26.00
N LEU A 54 10.60 -7.11 25.29
CA LEU A 54 10.45 -5.79 25.90
C LEU A 54 9.19 -5.70 26.77
N ALA A 55 8.06 -6.25 26.30
CA ALA A 55 6.81 -6.34 27.07
C ALA A 55 6.91 -7.34 28.24
N ALA A 56 7.85 -8.29 28.16
CA ALA A 56 8.12 -9.27 29.20
C ALA A 56 9.02 -8.74 30.34
N ALA A 57 9.59 -7.54 30.21
CA ALA A 57 10.38 -6.92 31.27
C ALA A 57 9.49 -6.10 32.23
N PRO A 58 9.75 -6.18 33.55
CA PRO A 58 9.33 -7.28 34.40
C PRO A 58 7.80 -7.29 34.57
N GLY A 59 7.10 -8.28 34.01
CA GLY A 59 5.63 -8.29 34.05
C GLY A 59 4.87 -9.61 33.77
N PRO A 60 5.40 -10.63 33.06
CA PRO A 60 4.65 -11.87 32.81
C PRO A 60 4.96 -12.98 33.82
N THR A 61 5.94 -12.78 34.71
CA THR A 61 6.21 -13.64 35.87
C THR A 61 5.72 -13.01 37.18
N ALA A 62 4.96 -11.91 37.09
CA ALA A 62 4.26 -11.37 38.25
C ALA A 62 3.31 -12.45 38.80
N PRO A 63 3.29 -12.69 40.12
CA PRO A 63 2.40 -13.67 40.73
C PRO A 63 0.95 -13.38 40.33
N GLY A 64 0.27 -14.36 39.72
CA GLY A 64 -1.09 -14.23 39.20
C GLY A 64 -1.22 -14.25 37.67
N THR A 65 -0.12 -14.25 36.92
CA THR A 65 -0.17 -14.38 35.46
C THR A 65 -0.62 -15.79 35.05
N PRO A 66 -1.70 -15.95 34.27
CA PRO A 66 -2.18 -17.28 33.90
C PRO A 66 -1.16 -18.03 33.04
N VAL A 67 -0.86 -19.29 33.37
CA VAL A 67 0.12 -20.13 32.65
C VAL A 67 -0.17 -20.25 31.15
N TRP A 68 -1.44 -20.14 30.74
CA TRP A 68 -1.82 -20.20 29.32
C TRP A 68 -1.27 -19.03 28.49
N THR A 69 -0.89 -17.90 29.11
CA THR A 69 -0.31 -16.76 28.40
C THR A 69 1.03 -17.11 27.75
N ILE A 70 1.80 -18.03 28.36
CA ILE A 70 3.06 -18.55 27.84
C ILE A 70 2.85 -19.30 26.52
N ALA A 71 1.69 -19.93 26.30
CA ALA A 71 1.37 -20.63 25.06
C ALA A 71 0.68 -19.72 24.03
N VAL A 72 -0.20 -18.82 24.47
CA VAL A 72 -0.99 -17.96 23.57
C VAL A 72 -0.15 -16.88 22.90
N VAL A 73 0.76 -16.23 23.63
CA VAL A 73 1.61 -15.16 23.07
C VAL A 73 2.50 -15.64 21.92
N PRO A 74 3.31 -16.72 22.04
CA PRO A 74 4.12 -17.19 20.93
C PRO A 74 3.27 -17.76 19.79
N SER A 75 2.13 -18.39 20.08
CA SER A 75 1.20 -18.87 19.04
C SER A 75 0.62 -17.72 18.22
N ALA A 76 0.18 -16.65 18.87
CA ALA A 76 -0.28 -15.43 18.21
C ALA A 76 0.85 -14.75 17.40
N GLY A 77 2.07 -14.72 17.95
CA GLY A 77 3.25 -14.23 17.24
C GLY A 77 3.55 -15.02 15.96
N LEU A 78 3.51 -16.36 16.04
CA LEU A 78 3.71 -17.22 14.87
C LEU A 78 2.64 -17.00 13.81
N VAL A 79 1.37 -16.93 14.21
CA VAL A 79 0.25 -16.62 13.29
C VAL A 79 0.47 -15.26 12.64
N ALA A 80 0.86 -14.23 13.39
CA ALA A 80 1.15 -12.91 12.83
C ALA A 80 2.29 -12.94 11.81
N VAL A 81 3.38 -13.66 12.09
CA VAL A 81 4.51 -13.83 11.16
C VAL A 81 4.07 -14.53 9.87
N LEU A 82 3.29 -15.61 9.98
CA LEU A 82 2.76 -16.34 8.83
C LEU A 82 1.82 -15.47 7.99
N VAL A 83 0.93 -14.70 8.64
CA VAL A 83 0.02 -13.76 7.97
C VAL A 83 0.82 -12.68 7.24
N VAL A 84 1.83 -12.07 7.89
CA VAL A 84 2.70 -11.07 7.26
C VAL A 84 3.45 -11.68 6.07
N GLY A 85 4.01 -12.88 6.22
CA GLY A 85 4.68 -13.59 5.13
C GLY A 85 3.76 -13.88 3.95
N ALA A 86 2.55 -14.38 4.21
CA ALA A 86 1.54 -14.64 3.19
C ALA A 86 1.12 -13.36 2.46
N LEU A 87 0.88 -12.26 3.19
CA LEU A 87 0.56 -10.96 2.60
C LEU A 87 1.70 -10.43 1.74
N LEU A 88 2.95 -10.54 2.20
CA LEU A 88 4.12 -10.14 1.42
C LEU A 88 4.27 -10.98 0.16
N TYR A 89 4.07 -12.29 0.25
CA TYR A 89 4.09 -13.20 -0.91
C TYR A 89 3.03 -12.80 -1.93
N LEU A 90 1.77 -12.67 -1.50
CA LEU A 90 0.66 -12.30 -2.37
C LEU A 90 0.87 -10.92 -2.99
N SER A 91 1.39 -9.96 -2.22
CA SER A 91 1.70 -8.62 -2.73
C SER A 91 2.81 -8.65 -3.78
N ALA A 92 3.87 -9.42 -3.56
CA ALA A 92 4.99 -9.57 -4.47
C ALA A 92 4.57 -10.28 -5.77
N ARG A 93 3.70 -11.31 -5.66
CA ARG A 93 3.13 -12.01 -6.81
C ARG A 93 2.16 -11.13 -7.61
N GLY A 94 1.51 -10.19 -6.95
CA GLY A 94 0.60 -9.24 -7.58
C GLY A 94 1.30 -8.16 -8.40
N LEU A 95 2.62 -7.94 -8.25
CA LEU A 95 3.32 -6.83 -8.89
C LEU A 95 3.23 -6.86 -10.43
N PRO A 96 3.08 -5.70 -11.09
CA PRO A 96 2.90 -5.62 -12.54
C PRO A 96 4.14 -6.10 -13.28
N ASP A 97 3.98 -7.04 -14.21
CA ASP A 97 5.03 -7.35 -15.17
C ASP A 97 5.07 -6.28 -16.25
N THR A 98 6.07 -5.40 -16.14
CA THR A 98 6.30 -4.32 -17.09
C THR A 98 7.20 -4.77 -18.25
N GLY A 99 7.69 -6.02 -18.25
CA GLY A 99 8.60 -6.57 -19.25
C GLY A 99 10.00 -5.95 -19.23
N THR A 100 10.31 -5.09 -18.25
CA THR A 100 11.63 -4.46 -18.11
C THR A 100 12.37 -4.99 -16.90
N SER A 101 13.66 -5.29 -17.09
CA SER A 101 14.59 -5.66 -16.02
C SER A 101 15.33 -4.46 -15.43
N ARG A 102 15.22 -3.28 -16.07
CA ARG A 102 15.99 -2.09 -15.74
C ARG A 102 15.27 -1.27 -14.67
N PRO A 103 15.88 -1.05 -13.50
CA PRO A 103 15.22 -0.34 -12.40
C PRO A 103 14.95 1.14 -12.72
N GLU A 104 15.77 1.75 -13.59
CA GLU A 104 15.58 3.13 -14.06
C GLU A 104 14.31 3.28 -14.89
N VAL A 105 14.12 2.38 -15.87
CA VAL A 105 12.92 2.33 -16.74
C VAL A 105 11.69 2.05 -15.88
N TYR A 106 11.77 1.10 -14.95
CA TYR A 106 10.68 0.80 -14.02
C TYR A 106 10.32 2.01 -13.14
N ALA A 107 11.33 2.71 -12.59
CA ALA A 107 11.12 3.88 -11.74
C ALA A 107 10.54 5.07 -12.52
N ALA A 108 11.04 5.31 -13.74
CA ALA A 108 10.54 6.35 -14.63
C ALA A 108 9.10 6.06 -15.08
N ALA A 109 8.81 4.83 -15.49
CA ALA A 109 7.47 4.39 -15.86
C ALA A 109 6.47 4.53 -14.70
N GLY A 110 6.89 4.15 -13.49
CA GLY A 110 6.07 4.32 -12.28
C GLY A 110 5.86 5.78 -11.90
N LEU A 111 6.79 6.68 -12.26
CA LEU A 111 6.64 8.12 -12.05
C LEU A 111 5.70 8.73 -13.09
N GLN A 112 5.87 8.42 -14.38
CA GLN A 112 4.98 8.83 -15.47
C GLN A 112 3.54 8.36 -15.24
N ALA A 113 3.34 7.09 -14.86
CA ALA A 113 2.02 6.57 -14.54
C ALA A 113 1.35 7.32 -13.37
N ARG A 114 2.13 7.83 -12.41
CA ARG A 114 1.61 8.59 -11.27
C ARG A 114 1.35 10.06 -11.59
N THR A 115 2.21 10.68 -12.39
CA THR A 115 2.04 12.08 -12.81
C THR A 115 0.97 12.21 -13.89
N GLY A 116 0.72 11.14 -14.64
CA GLY A 116 -0.18 11.14 -15.78
C GLY A 116 0.42 11.82 -17.02
N LEU A 117 1.74 12.00 -17.07
CA LEU A 117 2.43 12.64 -18.18
C LEU A 117 3.12 11.59 -19.05
N LEU A 118 2.94 11.69 -20.37
CA LEU A 118 3.70 10.92 -21.35
C LEU A 118 5.08 11.54 -21.53
N GLY A 119 6.11 10.71 -21.63
CA GLY A 119 7.46 11.16 -21.95
C GLY A 119 7.82 11.01 -23.42
N PRO A 120 9.01 11.50 -23.81
CA PRO A 120 9.52 11.32 -25.17
C PRO A 120 9.92 9.87 -25.49
N ASP A 121 10.21 9.05 -24.47
CA ASP A 121 10.68 7.67 -24.65
C ASP A 121 9.50 6.67 -24.78
N PRO A 122 9.33 6.01 -25.94
CA PRO A 122 8.25 5.06 -26.16
C PRO A 122 8.37 3.78 -25.33
N GLU A 123 9.58 3.36 -24.92
CA GLU A 123 9.79 2.18 -24.08
C GLU A 123 9.20 2.44 -22.68
N ILE A 124 9.51 3.60 -22.10
CA ILE A 124 9.01 4.01 -20.79
C ILE A 124 7.48 4.18 -20.84
N ASN A 125 6.95 4.79 -21.90
CA ASN A 125 5.50 4.97 -22.05
C ASN A 125 4.75 3.62 -22.10
N ARG A 126 5.27 2.61 -22.84
CA ARG A 126 4.70 1.25 -22.86
C ARG A 126 4.76 0.58 -21.49
N ALA A 127 5.88 0.71 -20.79
CA ALA A 127 6.02 0.18 -19.43
C ALA A 127 5.04 0.87 -18.45
N ALA A 128 4.87 2.19 -18.57
CA ALA A 128 3.94 2.98 -17.77
C ALA A 128 2.48 2.57 -18.04
N ARG A 129 2.12 2.29 -19.30
CA ARG A 129 0.79 1.78 -19.67
C ARG A 129 0.48 0.45 -19.00
N ARG A 130 1.38 -0.54 -19.10
CA ARG A 130 1.25 -1.85 -18.42
C ARG A 130 1.17 -1.70 -16.90
N MET A 131 2.00 -0.83 -16.33
CA MET A 131 1.98 -0.56 -14.89
C MET A 131 0.66 0.08 -14.46
N SER A 132 0.12 0.99 -15.28
CA SER A 132 -1.18 1.62 -15.00
C SER A 132 -2.31 0.58 -14.92
N ASP A 133 -2.29 -0.48 -15.74
CA ASP A 133 -3.25 -1.60 -15.74
C ASP A 133 -3.42 -2.23 -14.37
N HIS A 134 -2.29 -2.51 -13.74
CA HIS A 134 -2.26 -3.00 -12.38
C HIS A 134 -2.61 -1.90 -11.36
N LEU A 135 -2.05 -0.69 -11.51
CA LEU A 135 -2.24 0.39 -10.53
C LEU A 135 -3.69 0.85 -10.39
N VAL A 136 -4.52 0.81 -11.44
CA VAL A 136 -5.97 1.15 -11.29
C VAL A 136 -6.70 0.12 -10.44
N ARG A 137 -6.32 -1.16 -10.52
CA ARG A 137 -6.89 -2.21 -9.65
C ARG A 137 -6.40 -2.02 -8.22
N ALA A 138 -5.09 -1.84 -8.04
CA ALA A 138 -4.48 -1.64 -6.73
C ALA A 138 -4.92 -0.33 -6.05
N CYS A 139 -5.23 0.72 -6.81
CA CYS A 139 -5.79 1.99 -6.31
C CYS A 139 -7.31 2.02 -6.31
N SER A 140 -8.00 0.90 -6.58
CA SER A 140 -9.46 0.87 -6.42
C SER A 140 -9.78 1.07 -4.94
N PRO A 141 -10.72 1.97 -4.58
CA PRO A 141 -11.00 2.26 -3.17
C PRO A 141 -11.43 1.00 -2.40
N GLY A 142 -12.18 0.10 -3.04
CA GLY A 142 -12.56 -1.18 -2.44
C GLY A 142 -11.34 -2.03 -2.06
N TYR A 143 -10.34 -2.15 -2.94
CA TYR A 143 -9.14 -2.93 -2.65
C TYR A 143 -8.28 -2.30 -1.55
N VAL A 144 -8.17 -0.97 -1.55
CA VAL A 144 -7.40 -0.22 -0.53
C VAL A 144 -8.08 -0.27 0.85
N LEU A 145 -9.41 -0.21 0.90
CA LEU A 145 -10.17 -0.21 2.15
C LEU A 145 -10.47 -1.60 2.70
N ALA A 146 -10.57 -2.63 1.85
CA ALA A 146 -10.89 -4.00 2.27
C ALA A 146 -10.09 -4.49 3.49
N PRO A 147 -8.76 -4.35 3.56
CA PRO A 147 -8.00 -4.79 4.75
C PRO A 147 -8.21 -3.90 5.97
N LEU A 148 -8.71 -2.67 5.82
CA LEU A 148 -8.96 -1.76 6.95
C LEU A 148 -10.29 -2.05 7.65
N VAL A 149 -11.24 -2.70 6.98
CA VAL A 149 -12.53 -3.09 7.57
C VAL A 149 -12.37 -3.99 8.81
N PRO A 150 -11.63 -5.11 8.76
CA PRO A 150 -11.43 -5.93 9.96
C PRO A 150 -10.66 -5.20 11.06
N VAL A 151 -9.70 -4.33 10.70
CA VAL A 151 -8.99 -3.48 11.67
C VAL A 151 -9.96 -2.54 12.36
N ALA A 152 -10.86 -1.91 11.60
CA ALA A 152 -11.90 -1.05 12.15
C ALA A 152 -12.85 -1.82 13.06
N ALA A 153 -13.22 -3.05 12.73
CA ALA A 153 -14.01 -3.89 13.61
C ALA A 153 -13.28 -4.20 14.92
N VAL A 154 -12.00 -4.62 14.86
CA VAL A 154 -11.20 -4.93 16.05
C VAL A 154 -11.00 -3.72 16.96
N VAL A 155 -10.83 -2.53 16.39
CA VAL A 155 -10.66 -1.29 17.16
C VAL A 155 -11.99 -0.78 17.72
N SER A 156 -13.08 -0.89 16.95
CA SER A 156 -14.35 -0.23 17.30
C SER A 156 -15.25 -1.11 18.16
N VAL A 157 -15.27 -2.43 17.94
CA VAL A 157 -16.20 -3.33 18.65
C VAL A 157 -15.97 -3.33 20.17
N PRO A 158 -14.73 -3.50 20.70
CA PRO A 158 -14.50 -3.48 22.14
C PRO A 158 -14.93 -2.16 22.79
N THR A 159 -14.57 -1.04 22.16
CA THR A 159 -14.93 0.30 22.62
C THR A 159 -16.45 0.48 22.67
N LEU A 160 -17.17 0.04 21.64
CA LEU A 160 -18.64 0.14 21.60
C LEU A 160 -19.29 -0.78 22.63
N THR A 161 -18.73 -1.98 22.87
CA THR A 161 -19.24 -2.89 23.90
C THR A 161 -19.05 -2.36 25.31
N GLU A 162 -17.95 -1.65 25.58
CA GLU A 162 -17.72 -0.99 26.87
C GLU A 162 -18.70 0.17 27.09
N ILE A 163 -18.91 1.01 26.07
CA ILE A 163 -19.81 2.17 26.14
C ILE A 163 -21.28 1.77 26.28
N ALA A 164 -21.71 0.68 25.63
CA ALA A 164 -23.08 0.19 25.69
C ALA A 164 -23.39 -0.60 26.98
N GLY A 165 -22.38 -0.86 27.82
CA GLY A 165 -22.52 -1.58 29.07
C GLY A 165 -23.22 -0.76 30.17
N PRO A 166 -23.69 -1.42 31.24
CA PRO A 166 -24.39 -0.76 32.35
C PRO A 166 -23.52 0.20 33.19
N GLY A 167 -22.22 0.29 32.90
CA GLY A 167 -21.24 1.14 33.60
C GLY A 167 -20.78 2.36 32.80
N PHE A 168 -21.68 2.99 32.02
CA PHE A 168 -21.32 4.14 31.20
C PHE A 168 -20.83 5.32 32.05
N GLU A 169 -19.57 5.71 31.86
CA GLU A 169 -19.02 6.97 32.37
C GLU A 169 -18.80 7.95 31.20
N PRO A 170 -19.12 9.26 31.34
CA PRO A 170 -18.89 10.24 30.29
C PRO A 170 -17.45 10.30 29.77
N LEU A 171 -16.46 9.95 30.61
CA LEU A 171 -15.05 9.88 30.23
C LEU A 171 -14.79 8.80 29.17
N MET A 172 -15.62 7.74 29.09
CA MET A 172 -15.51 6.68 28.08
C MET A 172 -15.76 7.19 26.65
N LEU A 173 -16.38 8.36 26.47
CA LEU A 173 -16.48 9.00 25.16
C LEU A 173 -15.10 9.31 24.56
N THR A 174 -14.07 9.53 25.38
CA THR A 174 -12.70 9.75 24.90
C THR A 174 -12.11 8.48 24.26
N GLN A 175 -12.58 7.29 24.65
CA GLN A 175 -12.20 6.02 24.03
C GLN A 175 -12.75 5.87 22.60
N LEU A 176 -13.70 6.71 22.17
CA LEU A 176 -14.13 6.79 20.77
C LEU A 176 -13.11 7.51 19.87
N THR A 177 -12.07 8.13 20.44
CA THR A 177 -11.08 8.88 19.65
C THR A 177 -10.33 7.97 18.66
N PRO A 178 -9.76 6.81 19.05
CA PRO A 178 -9.12 5.90 18.09
C PRO A 178 -10.03 5.42 16.94
N PRO A 179 -11.26 4.92 17.16
CA PRO A 179 -12.13 4.51 16.06
C PRO A 179 -12.57 5.72 15.20
N ALA A 180 -12.83 6.89 15.79
CA ALA A 180 -13.16 8.09 15.03
C ALA A 180 -12.00 8.54 14.11
N LEU A 181 -10.77 8.54 14.63
CA LEU A 181 -9.56 8.83 13.84
C LEU A 181 -9.35 7.80 12.73
N LEU A 182 -9.60 6.52 13.01
CA LEU A 182 -9.51 5.46 12.01
C LEU A 182 -10.52 5.66 10.88
N VAL A 183 -11.78 5.97 11.21
CA VAL A 183 -12.81 6.28 10.20
C VAL A 183 -12.42 7.50 9.38
N ALA A 184 -11.95 8.58 10.02
CA ALA A 184 -11.48 9.77 9.32
C ALA A 184 -10.31 9.46 8.36
N ALA A 185 -9.35 8.63 8.79
CA ALA A 185 -8.23 8.17 7.96
C ALA A 185 -8.72 7.32 6.78
N MET A 186 -9.68 6.42 6.98
CA MET A 186 -10.29 5.62 5.92
C MET A 186 -10.99 6.50 4.87
N ILE A 187 -11.74 7.53 5.30
CA ILE A 187 -12.40 8.49 4.40
C ILE A 187 -11.36 9.26 3.58
N ALA A 188 -10.32 9.80 4.23
CA ALA A 188 -9.24 10.50 3.54
C ALA A 188 -8.55 9.59 2.50
N LEU A 189 -8.28 8.34 2.89
CA LEU A 189 -7.68 7.34 2.01
C LEU A 189 -8.58 6.98 0.82
N PHE A 190 -9.90 6.88 1.03
CA PHE A 190 -10.88 6.66 -0.04
C PHE A 190 -10.80 7.75 -1.11
N PHE A 191 -10.87 9.02 -0.71
CA PHE A 191 -10.78 10.15 -1.64
C PHE A 191 -9.42 10.21 -2.33
N HIS A 192 -8.34 9.93 -1.58
CA HIS A 192 -7.01 9.84 -2.15
C HIS A 192 -6.93 8.76 -3.24
N ALA A 193 -7.40 7.54 -2.95
CA ALA A 193 -7.42 6.41 -3.87
C ALA A 193 -8.28 6.70 -5.11
N ARG A 194 -9.49 7.25 -4.94
CA ARG A 194 -10.38 7.66 -6.04
C ARG A 194 -9.73 8.70 -6.95
N SER A 195 -9.08 9.71 -6.37
CA SER A 195 -8.39 10.75 -7.15
C SER A 195 -7.23 10.18 -7.97
N ARG A 196 -6.47 9.23 -7.40
CA ARG A 196 -5.40 8.53 -8.10
C ARG A 196 -5.94 7.64 -9.21
N GLN A 197 -7.01 6.89 -8.94
CA GLN A 197 -7.63 6.02 -9.93
C GLN A 197 -8.13 6.82 -11.14
N ALA A 198 -8.73 8.00 -10.91
CA ALA A 198 -9.17 8.88 -11.98
C ALA A 198 -7.99 9.38 -12.84
N ARG A 199 -6.88 9.79 -12.22
CA ARG A 199 -5.66 10.20 -12.94
C ARG A 199 -5.07 9.07 -13.80
N LEU A 200 -5.00 7.86 -13.25
CA LEU A 200 -4.51 6.69 -13.98
C LEU A 200 -5.41 6.34 -15.17
N LYS A 201 -6.73 6.45 -15.03
CA LYS A 201 -7.67 6.25 -16.14
C LYS A 201 -7.48 7.29 -17.25
N ARG A 202 -7.26 8.56 -16.89
CA ARG A 202 -6.96 9.63 -17.86
C ARG A 202 -5.67 9.35 -18.61
N PHE A 203 -4.59 9.03 -17.89
CA PHE A 203 -3.30 8.65 -18.49
C PHE A 203 -3.44 7.55 -19.54
N ARG A 204 -4.23 6.51 -19.26
CA ARG A 204 -4.49 5.45 -20.24
C ARG A 204 -5.21 5.97 -21.48
N ALA A 205 -6.28 6.74 -21.27
CA ALA A 205 -7.03 7.31 -22.37
C ALA A 205 -6.18 8.27 -23.22
N ASP A 206 -5.23 8.98 -22.61
CA ASP A 206 -4.27 9.84 -23.31
C ASP A 206 -3.25 9.00 -24.09
N TYR A 207 -2.68 7.95 -23.48
CA TYR A 207 -1.76 7.02 -24.13
C TYR A 207 -2.41 6.32 -25.33
N ASP A 208 -3.61 5.77 -25.15
CA ASP A 208 -4.33 5.02 -26.17
C ASP A 208 -4.69 5.94 -27.37
N ARG A 209 -5.03 7.22 -27.10
CA ARG A 209 -5.21 8.25 -28.15
C ARG A 209 -3.92 8.56 -28.92
N HIS A 210 -2.79 8.71 -28.22
CA HIS A 210 -1.51 8.95 -28.89
C HIS A 210 -1.03 7.74 -29.69
N ALA A 211 -1.30 6.53 -29.20
CA ALA A 211 -0.92 5.29 -29.86
C ALA A 211 -1.76 4.97 -31.12
N ALA A 212 -3.03 5.41 -31.15
CA ALA A 212 -3.90 5.23 -32.31
C ALA A 212 -3.49 6.07 -33.54
N GLY A 213 -2.61 7.07 -33.36
CA GLY A 213 -2.22 7.99 -34.42
C GLY A 213 -3.34 8.98 -34.78
N PRO A 214 -3.07 9.94 -35.69
CA PRO A 214 -4.11 10.80 -36.23
C PRO A 214 -5.17 9.95 -36.95
N ALA A 215 -6.45 10.23 -36.69
CA ALA A 215 -7.53 9.63 -37.45
C ALA A 215 -7.31 9.93 -38.94
N PRO A 216 -7.50 8.96 -39.85
CA PRO A 216 -7.40 9.22 -41.28
C PRO A 216 -8.36 10.36 -41.63
N THR A 217 -7.82 11.45 -42.16
CA THR A 217 -8.60 12.51 -42.76
C THR A 217 -9.16 11.96 -44.05
N GLU A 218 -10.46 11.68 -44.08
CA GLU A 218 -11.23 11.50 -45.31
C GLU A 218 -11.31 12.80 -46.11
#